data_AF-A0A5M8QUS8-F1
#
_entry.id   AF-A0A5M8QUS8-F1
#
_cell.length_a   1.000
_cell.length_b   1.000
_cell.length_c   1.000
_cell.angle_alpha   90.00
_cell.angle_beta   90.00
_cell.angle_gamma   90.00
#
_symmetry.space_group_name_H-M   'P 1'
#
loop_
_entity.id
_entity.type
_entity.pdbx_description
1 polymer ?
#
loop_
_entity_poly.entity_id
_entity_poly.type
_entity_poly.pdbx_seq_one_letter_code
_entity_poly.pdbx_strand_id
1 'polypeptide(L)'
;MKKYLLAAAALFLVYGCNSDAEKDKITGLETEVLTLHDEVMPKMDEIMTLKSQLSRKIQHMDSLQNEGISSITFAEERIKAVDLNQKLNESDKLMMKWMHEYRGDSAKKLKSDQALAYFEKEKEKILNVKQTTLKSIQEAETFLK
;
A
#
# COMPACT_ATOMS: atom_id res chain seq x y z
N MET A 1 75.47 -13.90 -10.52
CA MET A 1 74.56 -14.21 -11.64
C MET A 1 73.23 -14.68 -11.07
N LYS A 2 72.16 -13.91 -11.38
CA LYS A 2 70.73 -14.26 -11.45
C LYS A 2 70.25 -15.42 -10.57
N LYS A 3 69.36 -15.14 -9.58
CA LYS A 3 68.21 -15.98 -9.20
C LYS A 3 67.41 -15.40 -8.02
N TYR A 4 66.89 -14.18 -8.13
CA TYR A 4 65.76 -13.72 -7.32
C TYR A 4 64.87 -12.83 -8.19
N LEU A 5 64.16 -13.46 -9.11
CA LEU A 5 63.10 -12.86 -9.90
C LEU A 5 61.94 -13.84 -9.80
N LEU A 6 60.97 -13.52 -8.95
CA LEU A 6 59.56 -13.93 -9.00
C LEU A 6 58.90 -13.44 -7.70
N ALA A 7 58.83 -12.11 -7.58
CA ALA A 7 57.86 -11.43 -6.75
C ALA A 7 56.90 -10.71 -7.70
N ALA A 8 55.63 -10.62 -7.28
CA ALA A 8 54.51 -9.97 -7.96
C ALA A 8 53.83 -10.79 -9.05
N ALA A 9 52.64 -11.32 -8.72
CA ALA A 9 51.38 -11.16 -9.48
C ALA A 9 50.42 -12.31 -9.16
N ALA A 10 49.62 -12.18 -8.09
CA ALA A 10 48.36 -12.93 -7.95
C ALA A 10 47.58 -12.42 -6.73
N LEU A 11 47.07 -11.19 -6.79
CA LEU A 11 46.13 -10.70 -5.77
C LEU A 11 45.23 -9.61 -6.33
N PHE A 12 44.44 -9.94 -7.35
CA PHE A 12 43.36 -9.08 -7.84
C PHE A 12 42.32 -9.90 -8.62
N LEU A 13 41.55 -10.77 -7.96
CA LEU A 13 40.36 -11.40 -8.60
C LEU A 13 39.24 -11.73 -7.60
N VAL A 14 38.90 -10.80 -6.69
CA VAL A 14 37.67 -10.96 -5.89
C VAL A 14 36.97 -9.62 -5.67
N TYR A 15 36.34 -9.10 -6.72
CA TYR A 15 35.38 -7.98 -6.62
C TYR A 15 34.20 -8.13 -7.60
N GLY A 16 33.83 -9.37 -7.96
CA GLY A 16 32.82 -9.63 -8.99
C GLY A 16 31.50 -10.27 -8.51
N CYS A 17 31.36 -10.64 -7.24
CA CYS A 17 30.24 -11.51 -6.81
C CYS A 17 29.16 -10.81 -5.95
N ASN A 18 29.27 -9.50 -5.71
CA ASN A 18 28.30 -8.77 -4.87
C ASN A 18 27.11 -8.19 -5.67
N SER A 19 27.29 -7.94 -6.96
CA SER A 19 26.27 -7.28 -7.79
C SER A 19 25.05 -8.14 -8.10
N ASP A 20 25.20 -9.45 -8.13
CA ASP A 20 24.11 -10.36 -8.48
C ASP A 20 23.20 -10.61 -7.26
N ALA A 21 23.79 -10.82 -6.08
CA ALA A 21 23.05 -10.93 -4.83
C ALA A 21 22.24 -9.66 -4.49
N GLU A 22 22.78 -8.47 -4.78
CA GLU A 22 22.05 -7.21 -4.58
C GLU A 22 20.87 -7.06 -5.54
N LYS A 23 21.03 -7.44 -6.82
CA LYS A 23 19.93 -7.41 -7.80
C LYS A 23 18.82 -8.40 -7.44
N ASP A 24 19.17 -9.58 -6.97
CA ASP A 24 18.20 -10.58 -6.51
C ASP A 24 17.39 -10.04 -5.32
N LYS A 25 18.06 -9.38 -4.36
CA LYS A 25 17.39 -8.74 -3.22
C LYS A 25 16.43 -7.63 -3.65
N ILE A 26 16.84 -6.77 -4.58
CA ILE A 26 15.99 -5.70 -5.12
C ILE A 26 14.76 -6.29 -5.81
N THR A 27 14.95 -7.31 -6.64
CA THR A 27 13.86 -8.00 -7.35
C THR A 27 12.90 -8.68 -6.37
N GLY A 28 13.43 -9.29 -5.31
CA GLY A 28 12.64 -9.86 -4.23
C GLY A 28 11.75 -8.83 -3.54
N LEU A 29 12.33 -7.67 -3.16
CA LEU A 29 11.55 -6.59 -2.54
C LEU A 29 10.49 -6.02 -3.49
N GLU A 30 10.82 -5.78 -4.77
CA GLU A 30 9.83 -5.35 -5.77
C GLU A 30 8.66 -6.34 -5.86
N THR A 31 8.98 -7.65 -5.90
CA THR A 31 7.97 -8.71 -5.95
C THR A 31 7.08 -8.70 -4.71
N GLU A 32 7.65 -8.52 -3.52
CA GLU A 32 6.87 -8.41 -2.28
C GLU A 32 5.93 -7.18 -2.30
N VAL A 33 6.42 -6.02 -2.77
CA VAL A 33 5.59 -4.82 -2.89
C VAL A 33 4.41 -5.05 -3.84
N LEU A 34 4.67 -5.63 -5.01
CA LEU A 34 3.62 -5.91 -6.00
C LEU A 34 2.64 -7.00 -5.55
N THR A 35 3.12 -8.00 -4.81
CA THR A 35 2.26 -9.03 -4.21
C THR A 35 1.29 -8.41 -3.20
N LEU A 36 1.75 -7.48 -2.37
CA LEU A 36 0.89 -6.75 -1.43
C LEU A 36 -0.12 -5.84 -2.16
N HIS A 37 0.29 -5.21 -3.26
CA HIS A 37 -0.63 -4.47 -4.12
C HIS A 37 -1.73 -5.40 -4.66
N ASP A 38 -1.36 -6.53 -5.24
CA ASP A 38 -2.29 -7.48 -5.87
C ASP A 38 -3.23 -8.14 -4.85
N GLU A 39 -2.79 -8.31 -3.60
CA GLU A 39 -3.63 -8.80 -2.51
C GLU A 39 -4.73 -7.78 -2.14
N VAL A 40 -4.39 -6.49 -2.13
CA VAL A 40 -5.28 -5.41 -1.68
C VAL A 40 -6.15 -4.87 -2.82
N MET A 41 -5.69 -4.93 -4.06
CA MET A 41 -6.39 -4.34 -5.20
C MET A 41 -7.83 -4.87 -5.37
N PRO A 42 -8.13 -6.17 -5.26
CA PRO A 42 -9.51 -6.68 -5.32
C PRO A 42 -10.44 -6.11 -4.24
N LYS A 43 -9.89 -5.59 -3.13
CA LYS A 43 -10.68 -4.97 -2.06
C LYS A 43 -11.20 -3.58 -2.41
N MET A 44 -10.74 -2.96 -3.49
CA MET A 44 -11.27 -1.66 -3.91
C MET A 44 -12.73 -1.76 -4.39
N ASP A 45 -13.12 -2.88 -5.01
CA ASP A 45 -14.52 -3.13 -5.40
C ASP A 45 -15.43 -3.29 -4.17
N GLU A 46 -14.90 -3.94 -3.13
CA GLU A 46 -15.57 -4.10 -1.83
C GLU A 46 -15.77 -2.73 -1.16
N ILE A 47 -14.74 -1.87 -1.17
CA ILE A 47 -14.83 -0.47 -0.72
C ILE A 47 -15.96 0.27 -1.45
N MET A 48 -16.02 0.17 -2.78
CA MET A 48 -17.04 0.87 -3.57
C MET A 48 -18.45 0.36 -3.25
N THR A 49 -18.60 -0.94 -3.04
CA THR A 49 -19.87 -1.54 -2.61
C THR A 49 -20.31 -1.01 -1.24
N LEU A 50 -19.42 -0.99 -0.26
CA LEU A 50 -19.71 -0.50 1.09
C LEU A 50 -20.02 1.00 1.10
N LYS A 51 -19.27 1.82 0.34
CA LYS A 51 -19.55 3.26 0.15
C LYS A 51 -20.96 3.48 -0.40
N SER A 52 -21.37 2.67 -1.37
CA SER A 52 -22.70 2.74 -1.96
C SER A 52 -23.80 2.40 -0.94
N GLN A 53 -23.59 1.37 -0.11
CA GLN A 53 -24.53 1.00 0.96
C GLN A 53 -24.65 2.09 2.03
N LEU A 54 -23.53 2.62 2.52
CA LEU A 54 -23.51 3.72 3.48
C LEU A 54 -24.18 4.98 2.91
N SER A 55 -23.91 5.32 1.65
CA SER A 55 -24.53 6.47 0.99
C SER A 55 -26.05 6.35 0.93
N ARG A 56 -26.58 5.16 0.57
CA ARG A 56 -28.04 4.91 0.60
C ARG A 56 -28.61 5.03 2.01
N LYS A 57 -27.91 4.50 3.02
CA LYS A 57 -28.33 4.60 4.42
C LYS A 57 -28.38 6.06 4.89
N ILE A 58 -27.34 6.85 4.59
CA ILE A 58 -27.29 8.28 4.89
C ILE A 58 -28.45 9.02 4.21
N GLN A 59 -28.70 8.77 2.92
CA GLN A 59 -29.81 9.40 2.18
C GLN A 59 -31.18 9.04 2.77
N HIS A 60 -31.38 7.79 3.17
CA HIS A 60 -32.61 7.37 3.83
C HIS A 60 -32.80 8.10 5.17
N MET A 61 -31.73 8.24 5.94
CA MET A 61 -31.76 8.99 7.19
C MET A 61 -32.04 10.49 6.96
N ASP A 62 -31.41 11.09 5.95
CA ASP A 62 -31.69 12.49 5.58
C ASP A 62 -33.17 12.68 5.22
N SER A 63 -33.79 11.72 4.53
CA SER A 63 -35.22 11.75 4.21
C SER A 63 -36.10 11.71 5.46
N LEU A 64 -35.84 10.78 6.39
CA LEU A 64 -36.60 10.66 7.64
C LEU A 64 -36.46 11.91 8.50
N GLN A 65 -35.27 12.50 8.57
CA GLN A 65 -35.05 13.74 9.29
C GLN A 65 -35.86 14.91 8.71
N ASN A 66 -35.96 15.00 7.39
CA ASN A 66 -36.78 16.02 6.71
C ASN A 66 -38.29 15.83 6.96
N GLU A 67 -38.74 14.61 7.25
CA GLU A 67 -40.11 14.28 7.66
C GLU A 67 -40.35 14.50 9.16
N GLY A 68 -39.36 15.01 9.90
CA GLY A 68 -39.44 15.28 11.34
C GLY A 68 -39.18 14.06 12.22
N ILE A 69 -38.78 12.92 11.65
CA ILE A 69 -38.41 11.71 12.38
C ILE A 69 -36.93 11.83 12.76
N SER A 70 -36.66 12.21 14.01
CA SER A 70 -35.30 12.36 14.51
C SER A 70 -35.17 12.05 16.00
N SER A 71 -34.01 11.56 16.41
CA SER A 71 -33.62 11.29 17.79
C SER A 71 -32.11 11.49 17.97
N ILE A 72 -31.62 11.52 19.20
CA ILE A 72 -30.16 11.59 19.47
C ILE A 72 -29.46 10.37 18.86
N THR A 73 -30.01 9.17 19.09
CA THR A 73 -29.49 7.92 18.51
C THR A 73 -29.44 7.95 16.99
N PHE A 74 -30.45 8.56 16.37
CA PHE A 74 -30.50 8.74 14.92
C PHE A 74 -29.38 9.66 14.41
N ALA A 75 -29.12 10.76 15.09
CA ALA A 75 -28.03 11.68 14.74
C ALA A 75 -26.65 11.02 14.89
N GLU A 76 -26.44 10.25 15.98
CA GLU A 76 -25.22 9.50 16.22
C GLU A 76 -24.96 8.43 15.13
N GLU A 77 -26.00 7.68 14.76
CA GLU A 77 -25.91 6.67 13.70
C GLU A 77 -25.57 7.31 12.35
N ARG A 78 -26.15 8.47 12.04
CA ARG A 78 -25.86 9.21 10.81
C ARG A 78 -24.41 9.69 10.77
N ILE A 79 -23.93 10.27 11.87
CA ILE A 79 -22.53 10.72 12.00
C ILE A 79 -21.58 9.54 11.78
N LYS A 80 -21.88 8.39 12.40
CA LYS A 80 -21.09 7.18 12.22
C LYS A 80 -21.11 6.67 10.78
N ALA A 81 -22.25 6.67 10.10
CA ALA A 81 -22.34 6.28 8.69
C ALA A 81 -21.49 7.19 7.79
N VAL A 82 -21.49 8.50 8.03
CA VAL A 82 -20.68 9.49 7.30
C VAL A 82 -19.18 9.27 7.54
N ASP A 83 -18.77 9.08 8.79
CA ASP A 83 -17.37 8.80 9.16
C ASP A 83 -16.85 7.53 8.46
N LEU A 84 -17.62 6.44 8.50
CA LEU A 84 -17.25 5.19 7.84
C LEU A 84 -17.14 5.35 6.32
N ASN A 85 -18.06 6.09 5.70
CA ASN A 85 -18.01 6.36 4.27
C ASN A 85 -16.78 7.19 3.90
N GLN A 86 -16.38 8.13 4.75
CA GLN A 86 -15.16 8.91 4.57
C GLN A 86 -13.90 8.04 4.70
N LYS A 87 -13.81 7.16 5.71
CA LYS A 87 -12.67 6.23 5.88
C LYS A 87 -12.47 5.31 4.68
N LEU A 88 -13.55 4.76 4.15
CA LEU A 88 -13.51 3.95 2.92
C LEU A 88 -13.01 4.78 1.72
N ASN A 89 -13.45 6.03 1.59
CA ASN A 89 -12.99 6.94 0.55
C ASN A 89 -11.51 7.34 0.69
N GLU A 90 -11.02 7.50 1.92
CA GLU A 90 -9.61 7.74 2.20
C GLU A 90 -8.76 6.52 1.83
N SER A 91 -9.24 5.31 2.13
CA SER A 91 -8.54 4.08 1.74
C SER A 91 -8.39 3.92 0.22
N ASP A 92 -9.48 4.16 -0.53
CA ASP A 92 -9.47 4.16 -2.00
C ASP A 92 -8.45 5.18 -2.55
N LYS A 93 -8.49 6.42 -2.03
CA LYS A 93 -7.53 7.46 -2.40
C LYS A 93 -6.08 7.09 -2.09
N LEU A 94 -5.81 6.40 -0.99
CA LEU A 94 -4.47 5.95 -0.64
C LEU A 94 -3.91 4.96 -1.65
N MET A 95 -4.71 3.97 -2.07
CA MET A 95 -4.32 3.02 -3.11
C MET A 95 -4.08 3.75 -4.45
N MET A 96 -5.01 4.60 -4.87
CA MET A 96 -4.88 5.36 -6.13
C MET A 96 -3.65 6.29 -6.12
N LYS A 97 -3.39 6.96 -5.00
CA LYS A 97 -2.21 7.79 -4.83
C LYS A 97 -0.93 6.95 -4.90
N TRP A 98 -0.90 5.80 -4.24
CA TRP A 98 0.26 4.90 -4.29
C TRP A 98 0.55 4.46 -5.74
N MET A 99 -0.47 3.99 -6.47
CA MET A 99 -0.30 3.60 -7.88
C MET A 99 0.18 4.76 -8.76
N HIS A 100 -0.32 5.97 -8.50
CA HIS A 100 0.09 7.16 -9.24
C HIS A 100 1.54 7.58 -8.94
N GLU A 101 2.01 7.38 -7.71
CA GLU A 101 3.35 7.77 -7.25
C GLU A 101 4.41 6.68 -7.46
N TYR A 102 4.00 5.42 -7.65
CA TYR A 102 4.92 4.30 -7.81
C TYR A 102 5.76 4.41 -9.09
N ARG A 103 7.08 4.26 -8.95
CA ARG A 103 8.11 4.37 -10.01
C ARG A 103 9.08 3.19 -10.00
N GLY A 104 8.58 1.95 -9.93
CA GLY A 104 9.41 0.73 -9.89
C GLY A 104 10.44 0.63 -11.02
N ASP A 105 10.06 0.92 -12.27
CA ASP A 105 10.97 0.88 -13.42
C ASP A 105 12.09 1.93 -13.38
N SER A 106 11.83 3.07 -12.74
CA SER A 106 12.86 4.09 -12.53
C SER A 106 13.76 3.70 -11.37
N ALA A 107 13.20 3.12 -10.31
CA ALA A 107 13.95 2.67 -9.14
C ALA A 107 14.96 1.57 -9.47
N LYS A 108 14.62 0.63 -10.36
CA LYS A 108 15.53 -0.42 -10.85
C LYS A 108 16.79 0.11 -11.56
N LYS A 109 16.78 1.37 -12.00
CA LYS A 109 17.92 2.02 -12.68
C LYS A 109 18.84 2.77 -11.72
N LEU A 110 18.46 2.87 -10.45
CA LEU A 110 19.27 3.52 -9.41
C LEU A 110 20.44 2.62 -8.98
N LYS A 111 21.36 3.18 -8.20
CA LYS A 111 22.37 2.37 -7.49
C LYS A 111 21.69 1.43 -6.49
N SER A 112 22.32 0.30 -6.19
CA SER A 112 21.71 -0.76 -5.38
C SER A 112 21.15 -0.28 -4.04
N ASP A 113 21.92 0.54 -3.31
CA ASP A 113 21.52 1.13 -2.03
C ASP A 113 20.26 2.01 -2.14
N GLN A 114 20.21 2.85 -3.19
CA GLN A 114 19.07 3.73 -3.46
C GLN A 114 17.83 2.94 -3.92
N ALA A 115 18.02 1.90 -4.74
CA ALA A 115 16.95 1.02 -5.18
C ALA A 115 16.35 0.24 -4.00
N LEU A 116 17.20 -0.34 -3.14
CA LEU A 116 16.76 -1.03 -1.92
C LEU A 116 15.96 -0.08 -1.01
N ALA A 117 16.49 1.11 -0.72
CA ALA A 117 15.80 2.09 0.10
C ALA A 117 14.44 2.52 -0.48
N TYR A 118 14.35 2.64 -1.81
CA TYR A 118 13.10 2.94 -2.50
C TYR A 118 12.08 1.82 -2.28
N PHE A 119 12.43 0.56 -2.56
CA PHE A 119 11.47 -0.55 -2.45
C PHE A 119 11.06 -0.85 -1.01
N GLU A 120 11.96 -0.69 -0.03
CA GLU A 120 11.57 -0.78 1.39
C GLU A 120 10.53 0.29 1.76
N LYS A 121 10.71 1.53 1.28
CA LYS A 121 9.71 2.59 1.50
C LYS A 121 8.38 2.31 0.80
N GLU A 122 8.41 1.77 -0.41
CA GLU A 122 7.18 1.38 -1.11
C GLU A 122 6.47 0.21 -0.41
N LYS A 123 7.23 -0.72 0.18
CA LYS A 123 6.70 -1.80 1.03
C LYS A 123 5.97 -1.26 2.25
N GLU A 124 6.56 -0.30 2.96
CA GLU A 124 5.90 0.36 4.09
C GLU A 124 4.61 1.07 3.68
N LYS A 125 4.63 1.79 2.55
CA LYS A 125 3.44 2.48 2.01
C LYS A 125 2.32 1.50 1.69
N ILE A 126 2.61 0.42 0.95
CA ILE A 126 1.57 -0.54 0.55
C ILE A 126 1.05 -1.34 1.76
N LEU A 127 1.89 -1.60 2.78
CA LEU A 127 1.42 -2.14 4.05
C LEU A 127 0.43 -1.21 4.77
N ASN A 128 0.69 0.10 4.75
CA ASN A 128 -0.26 1.07 5.29
C ASN A 128 -1.58 1.12 4.49
N VAL A 129 -1.50 1.03 3.16
CA VAL A 129 -2.70 0.91 2.29
C VAL A 129 -3.50 -0.34 2.67
N LYS A 130 -2.83 -1.49 2.81
CA LYS A 130 -3.43 -2.76 3.24
C LYS A 130 -4.16 -2.63 4.57
N GLN A 131 -3.46 -2.13 5.61
CA GLN A 131 -4.02 -2.01 6.96
C GLN A 131 -5.24 -1.06 6.98
N THR A 132 -5.13 0.07 6.29
CA THR A 132 -6.24 1.05 6.20
C THR A 132 -7.44 0.45 5.46
N THR A 133 -7.19 -0.32 4.41
CA THR A 133 -8.23 -0.98 3.61
C THR A 133 -8.98 -2.02 4.45
N LEU A 134 -8.25 -2.96 5.06
CA LEU A 134 -8.87 -4.01 5.86
C LEU A 134 -9.64 -3.45 7.06
N LYS A 135 -9.08 -2.44 7.74
CA LYS A 135 -9.74 -1.79 8.87
C LYS A 135 -11.02 -1.07 8.44
N SER A 136 -10.97 -0.25 7.38
CA SER A 136 -12.13 0.52 6.92
C SER A 136 -13.27 -0.38 6.44
N ILE A 137 -12.94 -1.48 5.74
CA ILE A 137 -13.89 -2.53 5.36
C ILE A 137 -14.53 -3.14 6.60
N GLN A 138 -13.72 -3.64 7.55
CA GLN A 138 -14.22 -4.30 8.76
C GLN A 138 -15.15 -3.39 9.57
N GLU A 139 -14.78 -2.12 9.75
CA GLU A 139 -15.60 -1.14 10.48
C GLU A 139 -16.95 -0.90 9.77
N ALA A 140 -16.94 -0.77 8.44
CA ALA A 140 -18.15 -0.55 7.65
C ALA A 140 -19.05 -1.79 7.65
N GLU A 141 -18.50 -2.98 7.44
CA GLU A 141 -19.25 -4.24 7.50
C GLU A 141 -19.88 -4.45 8.89
N THR A 142 -19.15 -4.15 9.96
CA THR A 142 -19.67 -4.28 11.33
C THR A 142 -20.83 -3.33 11.59
N PHE A 143 -20.81 -2.15 10.99
CA PHE A 143 -21.89 -1.17 11.13
C PHE A 143 -23.11 -1.47 10.26
N LEU A 144 -22.93 -2.14 9.12
CA LEU A 144 -24.00 -2.47 8.17
C LEU A 144 -24.69 -3.81 8.45
N LYS A 145 -24.12 -4.64 9.34
CA LYS A 145 -24.74 -5.87 9.85
C LYS A 145 -25.87 -5.56 10.83
#